data_AF-A0A091CCF1-F1
#
_entry.id   AF-A0A091CCF1-F1
#
_cell.length_a   1.000
_cell.length_b   1.000
_cell.length_c   1.000
_cell.angle_alpha   90.00
_cell.angle_beta   90.00
_cell.angle_gamma   90.00
#
_symmetry.space_group_name_H-M   'P 1'
#
loop_
_entity.id
_entity.type
_entity.pdbx_description
1 polymer ?
#
loop_
_entity_poly.entity_id
_entity_poly.type
_entity_poly.pdbx_seq_one_letter_code
_entity_poly.pdbx_strand_id
1 'polypeptide(L)'
;MKNLAKARTIAFDKTGTLTKGELAVNTIQFDDGRFSENDLLQLVASAEQESTHILARSLVAEAKQRRLTLLPVSHLKEFTGQGIEAVINQQTLRVGNAKFIEVNSTELTEDTTVYFSLNGSYLGYITFEDILRSEAKATVEQLHRLNIAKTVMLTGDHAHVANQIAEKTHISESYPECLPEDKIQILKN
;
A
#
# COMPACT_ATOMS: atom_id res chain seq x y z
N MET A 1 -27.84 21.79 -10.80
CA MET A 1 -28.24 21.84 -9.36
C MET A 1 -29.45 20.97 -9.01
N LYS A 2 -30.55 20.92 -9.80
CA LYS A 2 -31.75 20.10 -9.46
C LYS A 2 -31.50 18.60 -9.26
N ASN A 3 -30.50 18.01 -9.92
CA ASN A 3 -30.23 16.56 -9.82
C ASN A 3 -29.42 16.17 -8.57
N LEU A 4 -28.52 17.05 -8.09
CA LEU A 4 -27.69 16.78 -6.91
C LEU A 4 -28.54 16.71 -5.64
N ALA A 5 -29.56 17.58 -5.54
CA ALA A 5 -30.49 17.63 -4.41
C ALA A 5 -31.40 16.39 -4.28
N LYS A 6 -31.46 15.52 -5.30
CA LYS A 6 -32.24 14.29 -5.30
C LYS A 6 -31.39 13.02 -5.13
N ALA A 7 -30.07 13.16 -5.08
CA ALA A 7 -29.17 12.02 -4.95
C ALA A 7 -29.42 11.30 -3.63
N ARG A 8 -29.70 9.99 -3.71
CA ARG A 8 -29.87 9.10 -2.55
C ARG A 8 -28.68 8.18 -2.31
N THR A 9 -27.82 8.07 -3.33
CA THR A 9 -26.63 7.23 -3.34
C THR A 9 -25.46 8.07 -3.80
N ILE A 10 -24.32 7.93 -3.13
CA ILE A 10 -23.04 8.47 -3.59
C ILE A 10 -22.06 7.31 -3.74
N ALA A 11 -21.47 7.22 -4.92
CA ALA A 11 -20.40 6.28 -5.21
C ALA A 11 -19.05 7.01 -5.19
N PHE A 12 -18.08 6.42 -4.53
CA PHE A 12 -16.71 6.87 -4.42
C PHE A 12 -15.80 5.93 -5.19
N ASP A 13 -14.86 6.51 -5.94
CA ASP A 13 -13.63 5.77 -6.24
C ASP A 13 -12.75 5.74 -4.98
N LYS A 14 -11.87 4.75 -4.85
CA LYS A 14 -10.97 4.69 -3.69
C LYS A 14 -9.76 5.59 -3.86
N THR A 15 -8.89 5.22 -4.80
CA THR A 15 -7.55 5.80 -4.96
C THR A 15 -7.65 7.25 -5.43
N GLY A 16 -7.02 8.17 -4.70
CA GLY A 16 -7.03 9.61 -5.00
C GLY A 16 -8.33 10.35 -4.59
N THR A 17 -9.42 9.63 -4.29
CA THR A 17 -10.70 10.20 -3.85
C THR A 17 -10.92 10.03 -2.35
N LEU A 18 -10.97 8.80 -1.83
CA LEU A 18 -11.00 8.54 -0.38
C LEU A 18 -9.58 8.52 0.20
N THR A 19 -8.61 8.10 -0.61
CA THR A 19 -7.19 8.07 -0.27
C THR A 19 -6.46 9.21 -0.97
N LYS A 20 -5.24 9.52 -0.54
CA LYS A 20 -4.40 10.55 -1.15
C LYS A 20 -3.75 10.08 -2.46
N GLY A 21 -3.85 8.79 -2.80
CA GLY A 21 -3.05 8.19 -3.87
C GLY A 21 -1.56 8.06 -3.50
N GLU A 22 -1.28 8.08 -2.19
CA GLU A 22 0.03 7.89 -1.59
C GLU A 22 -0.03 6.64 -0.71
N LEU A 23 1.07 5.88 -0.68
CA LEU A 23 1.20 4.70 0.15
C LEU A 23 2.03 5.03 1.40
N ALA A 24 1.66 4.43 2.52
CA ALA A 24 2.44 4.41 3.75
C ALA A 24 2.90 2.99 4.06
N VAL A 25 4.03 2.86 4.75
CA VAL A 25 4.44 1.59 5.35
C VAL A 25 3.43 1.24 6.45
N ASN A 26 2.89 0.02 6.39
CA ASN A 26 1.90 -0.47 7.35
C ASN A 26 2.56 -1.41 8.37
N THR A 27 3.06 -2.55 7.91
CA THR A 27 3.68 -3.57 8.76
C THR A 27 5.04 -3.95 8.21
N ILE A 28 6.01 -4.13 9.10
CA ILE A 28 7.32 -4.73 8.79
C ILE A 28 7.39 -6.05 9.55
N GLN A 29 7.28 -7.17 8.83
CA GLN A 29 7.31 -8.50 9.39
C GLN A 29 8.63 -9.19 9.08
N PHE A 30 9.23 -9.78 10.11
CA PHE A 30 10.49 -10.51 10.02
C PHE A 30 10.61 -11.46 11.20
N ASP A 31 11.39 -12.53 11.05
CA ASP A 31 11.67 -13.49 12.12
C ASP A 31 13.19 -13.67 12.28
N ASP A 32 13.84 -12.59 12.71
CA ASP A 32 15.27 -12.57 12.97
C ASP A 32 15.61 -11.60 14.10
N GLY A 33 15.91 -12.15 15.28
CA GLY A 33 16.21 -11.37 16.49
C GLY A 33 17.50 -10.52 16.42
N ARG A 34 18.25 -10.58 15.32
CA ARG A 34 19.42 -9.73 15.08
C ARG A 34 19.06 -8.33 14.61
N PHE A 35 17.84 -8.14 14.12
CA PHE A 35 17.39 -6.87 13.55
C PHE A 35 16.27 -6.27 14.37
N SER A 36 16.26 -4.94 14.45
CA SER A 36 15.06 -4.19 14.78
C SER A 36 14.29 -3.82 13.52
N GLU A 37 13.04 -3.41 13.70
CA GLU A 37 12.22 -2.86 12.62
C GLU A 37 12.91 -1.69 11.88
N ASN A 38 13.59 -0.82 12.64
CA ASN A 38 14.32 0.32 12.06
C ASN A 38 15.56 -0.11 11.29
N ASP A 39 16.25 -1.18 11.69
CA ASP A 39 17.41 -1.70 10.95
C ASP A 39 16.97 -2.22 9.58
N LEU A 40 15.85 -2.97 9.53
CA LEU A 40 15.31 -3.49 8.28
C LEU A 40 14.78 -2.38 7.38
N LEU A 41 14.03 -1.44 7.94
CA LEU A 41 13.58 -0.28 7.18
C LEU A 41 14.76 0.52 6.63
N GLN A 42 15.82 0.73 7.43
CA GLN A 42 17.02 1.42 6.98
C GLN A 42 17.68 0.68 5.82
N LEU A 43 17.87 -0.65 5.92
CA LEU A 43 18.47 -1.46 4.86
C LEU A 43 17.66 -1.38 3.56
N VAL A 44 16.36 -1.67 3.65
CA VAL A 44 15.45 -1.72 2.50
C VAL A 44 15.31 -0.33 1.86
N ALA A 45 15.10 0.72 2.65
CA ALA A 45 14.99 2.08 2.14
C ALA A 45 16.31 2.59 1.54
N SER A 46 17.47 2.14 2.04
CA SER A 46 18.76 2.52 1.47
C SER A 46 18.93 1.92 0.07
N ALA A 47 18.60 0.64 -0.12
CA ALA A 47 18.66 0.01 -1.43
C ALA A 47 17.71 0.66 -2.44
N GLU A 48 16.52 1.06 -1.99
CA GLU A 48 15.48 1.67 -2.83
C GLU A 48 15.64 3.19 -3.04
N GLN A 49 16.69 3.83 -2.50
CA GLN A 49 16.78 5.29 -2.42
C GLN A 49 16.81 6.02 -3.78
N GLU A 50 17.23 5.34 -4.84
CA GLU A 50 17.30 5.87 -6.21
C GLU A 50 16.08 5.48 -7.07
N SER A 51 15.22 4.58 -6.56
CA SER A 51 14.07 4.06 -7.29
C SER A 51 12.93 5.09 -7.36
N THR A 52 12.31 5.18 -8.53
CA THR A 52 11.16 6.07 -8.76
C THR A 52 9.81 5.40 -8.50
N HIS A 53 9.82 4.11 -8.13
CA HIS A 53 8.62 3.34 -7.84
C HIS A 53 7.88 3.89 -6.59
N ILE A 54 6.55 3.84 -6.58
CA ILE A 54 5.75 4.39 -5.47
C ILE A 54 6.06 3.70 -4.12
N LEU A 55 6.29 2.39 -4.12
CA LEU A 55 6.66 1.63 -2.92
C LEU A 55 8.04 2.05 -2.38
N ALA A 56 9.02 2.21 -3.27
CA ALA A 56 10.36 2.69 -2.93
C ALA A 56 10.32 4.08 -2.28
N ARG A 57 9.57 5.01 -2.89
CA ARG A 57 9.37 6.36 -2.34
C ARG A 57 8.74 6.32 -0.95
N SER A 58 7.79 5.41 -0.72
CA SER A 58 7.11 5.23 0.56
C SER A 58 8.06 4.72 1.65
N LEU A 59 8.94 3.76 1.32
CA LEU A 59 10.00 3.28 2.21
C LEU A 59 10.99 4.37 2.59
N VAL A 60 11.45 5.15 1.60
CA VAL A 60 12.38 6.26 1.82
C VAL A 60 11.74 7.37 2.65
N ALA A 61 10.46 7.67 2.41
CA ALA A 61 9.70 8.63 3.20
C ALA A 61 9.56 8.18 4.66
N GLU A 62 9.20 6.92 4.89
CA GLU A 62 9.08 6.35 6.23
C GLU A 62 10.43 6.37 6.98
N ALA A 63 11.52 5.98 6.32
CA ALA A 63 12.86 6.04 6.91
C ALA A 63 13.24 7.47 7.33
N LYS A 64 12.94 8.47 6.49
CA LYS A 64 13.17 9.89 6.81
C LYS A 64 12.29 10.36 7.97
N GLN A 65 11.02 9.95 8.01
CA GLN A 65 10.10 10.27 9.11
C GLN A 65 10.60 9.71 10.45
N ARG A 66 11.14 8.49 10.44
CA ARG A 66 11.80 7.86 11.59
C ARG A 66 13.21 8.38 11.88
N ARG A 67 13.68 9.36 11.11
CA ARG A 67 15.01 9.99 11.23
C ARG A 67 16.16 8.99 11.06
N LEU A 68 15.97 7.97 10.24
CA LEU A 68 17.00 7.00 9.90
C LEU A 68 17.92 7.59 8.83
N THR A 69 19.23 7.48 9.03
CA THR A 69 20.22 7.86 8.01
C THR A 69 20.35 6.74 6.99
N LEU A 70 20.14 7.01 5.71
CA LEU A 70 20.32 6.00 4.68
C LEU A 70 21.80 5.61 4.54
N LEU A 71 22.03 4.34 4.27
CA LEU A 71 23.34 3.72 4.16
C LEU A 71 23.89 3.87 2.74
N PRO A 72 25.23 3.92 2.58
CA PRO A 72 25.84 3.86 1.26
C PRO A 72 25.56 2.50 0.62
N VAL A 73 25.20 2.53 -0.65
CA VAL A 73 24.87 1.35 -1.45
C VAL A 73 25.90 1.20 -2.57
N SER A 74 26.33 -0.02 -2.84
CA SER A 74 27.15 -0.36 -4.01
C SER A 74 26.54 -1.52 -4.79
N HIS A 75 27.00 -1.71 -6.02
CA HIS A 75 26.55 -2.79 -6.91
C HIS A 75 25.03 -2.88 -7.07
N LEU A 76 24.33 -1.73 -7.06
CA LEU A 76 22.89 -1.67 -7.29
C LEU A 76 22.57 -2.22 -8.69
N LYS A 77 21.67 -3.19 -8.74
CA LYS A 77 21.20 -3.84 -9.96
C LYS A 77 19.69 -3.92 -9.94
N GLU A 78 19.05 -3.34 -10.95
CA GLU A 78 17.61 -3.43 -11.13
C GLU A 78 17.25 -4.66 -11.98
N PHE A 79 16.21 -5.37 -11.56
CA PHE A 79 15.57 -6.43 -12.29
C PHE A 79 14.16 -5.97 -12.63
N THR A 80 13.99 -5.48 -13.86
CA THR A 80 12.75 -4.83 -14.32
C THR A 80 11.51 -5.66 -14.02
N GLY A 81 10.55 -5.05 -13.33
CA GLY A 81 9.28 -5.67 -12.92
C GLY A 81 9.40 -6.72 -11.81
N GLN A 82 10.58 -6.90 -11.23
CA GLN A 82 10.86 -7.92 -10.22
C GLN A 82 11.34 -7.31 -8.90
N GLY A 83 12.37 -6.46 -8.95
CA GLY A 83 12.99 -5.91 -7.75
C GLY A 83 14.40 -5.40 -8.01
N ILE A 84 15.15 -5.21 -6.93
CA ILE A 84 16.53 -4.75 -6.93
C ILE A 84 17.42 -5.66 -6.11
N GLU A 85 18.70 -5.68 -6.46
CA GLU A 85 19.78 -6.25 -5.66
C GLU A 85 20.81 -5.17 -5.38
N ALA A 86 21.34 -5.12 -4.16
CA ALA A 86 22.33 -4.15 -3.78
C ALA A 86 23.26 -4.70 -2.69
N VAL A 87 24.44 -4.11 -2.56
CA VAL A 87 25.39 -4.44 -1.49
C VAL A 87 25.42 -3.31 -0.47
N ILE A 88 25.14 -3.65 0.78
CA ILE A 88 25.16 -2.74 1.94
C ILE A 88 25.96 -3.42 3.04
N ASN A 89 26.97 -2.74 3.60
CA ASN A 89 27.84 -3.31 4.64
C ASN A 89 28.43 -4.70 4.27
N GLN A 90 28.82 -4.87 3.00
CA GLN A 90 29.33 -6.14 2.45
C GLN A 90 28.31 -7.30 2.41
N GLN A 91 27.03 -7.04 2.70
CA GLN A 91 25.96 -8.02 2.59
C GLN A 91 25.13 -7.75 1.34
N THR A 92 24.71 -8.82 0.67
CA THR A 92 23.85 -8.73 -0.52
C THR A 92 22.40 -8.69 -0.07
N LEU A 93 21.74 -7.54 -0.25
CA LEU A 93 20.32 -7.36 -0.01
C LEU A 93 19.57 -7.47 -1.34
N ARG A 94 18.49 -8.24 -1.37
CA ARG A 94 17.53 -8.24 -2.47
C ARG A 94 16.18 -7.77 -1.95
N VAL A 95 15.52 -6.90 -2.70
CA VAL A 95 14.19 -6.36 -2.38
C VAL A 95 13.31 -6.51 -3.63
N GLY A 96 12.09 -7.02 -3.50
CA GLY A 96 11.23 -7.18 -4.67
C GLY A 96 9.96 -7.97 -4.42
N ASN A 97 9.35 -8.44 -5.51
CA ASN A 97 8.16 -9.29 -5.43
C ASN A 97 8.50 -10.70 -4.93
N ALA A 98 7.47 -11.45 -4.54
CA ALA A 98 7.61 -12.79 -3.97
C ALA A 98 8.39 -13.77 -4.87
N LYS A 99 8.22 -13.68 -6.20
CA LYS A 99 8.92 -14.53 -7.16
C LYS A 99 10.42 -14.22 -7.19
N PHE A 100 10.78 -12.94 -7.15
CA PHE A 100 12.18 -12.51 -7.15
C PHE A 100 12.92 -12.97 -5.90
N ILE A 101 12.24 -12.94 -4.75
CA ILE A 101 12.81 -13.30 -3.45
C ILE A 101 12.68 -14.80 -3.13
N GLU A 102 11.95 -15.56 -3.95
CA GLU A 102 11.70 -17.00 -3.77
C GLU A 102 10.96 -17.31 -2.47
N VAL A 103 9.91 -16.52 -2.18
CA VAL A 103 9.13 -16.60 -0.95
C VAL A 103 8.23 -17.85 -0.95
N ASN A 104 8.18 -18.54 0.19
CA ASN A 104 7.29 -19.69 0.39
C ASN A 104 5.82 -19.25 0.40
N SER A 105 4.90 -20.10 -0.06
CA SER A 105 3.47 -19.78 -0.12
C SER A 105 2.83 -19.42 1.22
N THR A 106 3.38 -19.93 2.33
CA THR A 106 2.91 -19.65 3.70
C THR A 106 3.28 -18.25 4.20
N GLU A 107 4.23 -17.59 3.54
CA GLU A 107 4.71 -16.24 3.88
C GLU A 107 4.05 -15.16 3.01
N LEU A 108 3.23 -15.57 2.04
CA LEU A 108 2.54 -14.64 1.16
C LEU A 108 1.42 -13.92 1.90
N THR A 109 1.28 -12.63 1.62
CA THR A 109 0.17 -11.79 2.05
C THR A 109 -0.63 -11.29 0.84
N GLU A 110 -1.92 -11.02 1.07
CA GLU A 110 -2.82 -10.38 0.10
C GLU A 110 -2.64 -8.85 0.03
N ASP A 111 -1.85 -8.28 0.96
CA ASP A 111 -1.54 -6.85 0.98
C ASP A 111 -0.55 -6.46 -0.12
N THR A 112 -0.54 -5.17 -0.46
CA THR A 112 0.53 -4.60 -1.28
C THR A 112 1.85 -4.72 -0.52
N THR A 113 2.81 -5.46 -1.05
CA THR A 113 3.97 -5.94 -0.27
C THR A 113 5.26 -5.95 -1.06
N VAL A 114 6.37 -5.61 -0.41
CA VAL A 114 7.72 -5.93 -0.87
C VAL A 114 8.34 -6.95 0.08
N TYR A 115 9.00 -7.94 -0.49
CA TYR A 115 9.74 -8.96 0.24
C TYR A 115 11.23 -8.65 0.14
N PHE A 116 12.01 -9.12 1.10
CA PHE A 116 13.45 -8.93 1.08
C PHE A 116 14.21 -10.13 1.63
N SER A 117 15.42 -10.33 1.11
CA SER A 117 16.36 -11.36 1.54
C SER A 117 17.75 -10.78 1.72
N LEU A 118 18.50 -11.39 2.64
CA LEU A 118 19.88 -11.00 2.95
C LEU A 118 20.79 -12.21 2.75
N ASN A 119 21.84 -12.04 1.95
CA ASN A 119 22.78 -13.10 1.57
C ASN A 119 22.09 -14.38 1.04
N GLY A 120 21.00 -14.21 0.30
CA GLY A 120 20.24 -15.30 -0.30
C GLY A 120 19.23 -15.99 0.63
N SER A 121 19.09 -15.56 1.88
CA SER A 121 18.07 -16.06 2.80
C SER A 121 16.94 -15.05 2.95
N TYR A 122 15.70 -15.50 2.75
CA TYR A 122 14.51 -14.72 3.03
C TYR A 122 14.55 -14.18 4.46
N LEU A 123 14.25 -12.89 4.63
CA LEU A 123 14.36 -12.19 5.92
C LEU A 123 13.02 -11.61 6.38
N GLY A 124 12.14 -11.23 5.45
CA GLY A 124 10.83 -10.69 5.79
C GLY A 124 10.15 -9.93 4.67
N TYR A 125 9.13 -9.17 5.05
CA TYR A 125 8.36 -8.32 4.15
C TYR A 125 7.94 -7.00 4.79
N ILE A 126 7.63 -6.03 3.93
CA ILE A 126 7.02 -4.75 4.30
C ILE A 126 5.71 -4.61 3.51
N THR A 127 4.60 -4.47 4.23
CA THR A 127 3.29 -4.17 3.63
C THR A 127 3.04 -2.67 3.58
N PHE A 128 2.16 -2.27 2.67
CA PHE A 128 1.79 -0.88 2.45
C PHE A 128 0.28 -0.72 2.53
N GLU A 129 -0.15 0.43 3.05
CA GLU A 129 -1.55 0.84 3.01
C GLU A 129 -1.71 2.20 2.32
N ASP A 130 -2.86 2.41 1.72
CA ASP A 130 -3.24 3.69 1.16
C ASP A 130 -3.51 4.71 2.27
N ILE A 131 -2.92 5.90 2.15
CA ILE A 131 -3.13 6.97 3.11
C ILE A 131 -4.53 7.56 2.89
N LEU A 132 -5.42 7.37 3.87
CA LEU A 132 -6.73 8.01 3.88
C LEU A 132 -6.59 9.53 3.92
N ARG A 133 -7.48 10.22 3.19
CA ARG A 133 -7.67 11.66 3.37
C ARG A 133 -8.25 11.92 4.77
N SER A 134 -7.71 12.92 5.45
CA SER A 134 -8.14 13.30 6.81
C SER A 134 -9.63 13.61 6.89
N GLU A 135 -10.19 14.14 5.82
CA GLU A 135 -11.58 14.54 5.67
C GLU A 135 -12.49 13.41 5.20
N ALA A 136 -11.96 12.26 4.75
CA ALA A 136 -12.76 11.20 4.11
C ALA A 136 -13.87 10.70 5.03
N LYS A 137 -13.52 10.30 6.25
CA LYS A 137 -14.48 9.83 7.26
C LYS A 137 -15.53 10.89 7.59
N ALA A 138 -15.09 12.11 7.92
CA ALA A 138 -15.99 13.20 8.27
C ALA A 138 -16.96 13.54 7.12
N THR A 139 -16.49 13.46 5.88
CA THR A 139 -17.30 13.68 4.67
C THR A 139 -18.38 12.61 4.55
N VAL A 140 -18.03 11.33 4.67
CA VAL A 140 -19.00 10.22 4.61
C VAL A 140 -20.04 10.36 5.72
N GLU A 141 -19.62 10.64 6.94
CA GLU A 141 -20.55 10.85 8.07
C GLU A 141 -21.47 12.05 7.85
N GLN A 142 -20.98 13.14 7.24
CA GLN A 142 -21.81 14.29 6.90
C GLN A 142 -22.88 13.94 5.86
N LEU A 143 -22.53 13.13 4.86
CA LEU A 143 -23.49 12.64 3.86
C LEU A 143 -24.58 11.79 4.51
N HIS A 144 -24.22 10.91 5.45
CA HIS A 144 -25.20 10.12 6.20
C HIS A 144 -26.14 11.01 7.01
N ARG A 145 -25.63 12.05 7.68
CA ARG A 145 -26.47 13.05 8.41
C ARG A 145 -27.41 13.83 7.49
N LEU A 146 -27.09 13.93 6.21
CA LEU A 146 -27.96 14.53 5.17
C LEU A 146 -28.97 13.53 4.59
N ASN A 147 -29.17 12.37 5.23
CA ASN A 147 -30.03 11.26 4.79
C ASN A 147 -29.57 10.58 3.48
N ILE A 148 -28.31 10.75 3.10
CA ILE A 148 -27.67 9.98 2.03
C ILE A 148 -26.98 8.78 2.68
N ALA A 149 -27.78 7.82 3.14
CA ALA A 149 -27.29 6.66 3.87
C ALA A 149 -26.56 5.66 2.95
N LYS A 150 -26.89 5.61 1.66
CA LYS A 150 -26.26 4.71 0.70
C LYS A 150 -24.99 5.33 0.14
N THR A 151 -23.85 4.91 0.69
CA THR A 151 -22.51 5.26 0.23
C THR A 151 -21.80 4.02 -0.28
N VAL A 152 -21.29 4.08 -1.50
CA VAL A 152 -20.70 2.92 -2.19
C VAL A 152 -19.24 3.23 -2.50
N MET A 153 -18.33 2.30 -2.27
CA MET A 153 -16.95 2.38 -2.77
C MET A 153 -16.75 1.39 -3.91
N LEU A 154 -16.19 1.85 -5.03
CA LEU A 154 -15.81 1.04 -6.17
C LEU A 154 -14.28 1.06 -6.30
N THR A 155 -13.63 -0.09 -6.31
CA THR A 155 -12.16 -0.16 -6.38
C THR A 155 -11.69 -1.40 -7.14
N GLY A 156 -10.53 -1.29 -7.80
CA GLY A 156 -9.85 -2.43 -8.43
C GLY A 156 -8.99 -3.22 -7.45
N ASP A 157 -8.86 -2.74 -6.21
CA ASP A 157 -8.08 -3.40 -5.16
C ASP A 157 -8.76 -4.67 -4.66
N HIS A 158 -7.97 -5.55 -4.04
CA HIS A 158 -8.44 -6.78 -3.41
C HIS A 158 -9.47 -6.50 -2.30
N ALA A 159 -10.35 -7.47 -2.09
CA ALA A 159 -11.45 -7.39 -1.12
C ALA A 159 -10.98 -7.03 0.29
N HIS A 160 -9.84 -7.57 0.73
CA HIS A 160 -9.27 -7.25 2.03
C HIS A 160 -9.01 -5.75 2.22
N VAL A 161 -8.28 -5.13 1.28
CA VAL A 161 -7.94 -3.69 1.31
C VAL A 161 -9.19 -2.83 1.20
N ALA A 162 -10.12 -3.19 0.30
CA ALA A 162 -11.38 -2.46 0.14
C ALA A 162 -12.21 -2.46 1.43
N ASN A 163 -12.29 -3.59 2.13
CA ASN A 163 -13.09 -3.72 3.35
C ASN A 163 -12.49 -2.91 4.51
N GLN A 164 -11.17 -2.91 4.66
CA GLN A 164 -10.49 -2.07 5.65
C GLN A 164 -10.80 -0.57 5.45
N ILE A 165 -10.77 -0.10 4.20
CA ILE A 165 -11.07 1.31 3.89
C ILE A 165 -12.54 1.62 4.15
N ALA A 166 -13.45 0.74 3.75
CA ALA A 166 -14.88 0.91 4.00
C ALA A 166 -15.18 1.00 5.51
N GLU A 167 -14.55 0.14 6.31
CA GLU A 167 -14.67 0.17 7.77
C GLU A 167 -14.13 1.48 8.35
N LYS A 168 -12.91 1.89 7.98
CA LYS A 168 -12.29 3.14 8.47
C LYS A 168 -13.10 4.40 8.11
N THR A 169 -13.82 4.39 6.99
CA THR A 169 -14.58 5.55 6.47
C THR A 169 -16.09 5.46 6.72
N HIS A 170 -16.59 4.36 7.28
CA HIS A 170 -18.00 4.05 7.45
C HIS A 170 -18.79 4.01 6.13
N ILE A 171 -18.18 3.58 5.03
CA ILE A 171 -18.89 3.38 3.77
C ILE A 171 -19.83 2.16 3.92
N SER A 172 -21.06 2.29 3.43
CA SER A 172 -22.09 1.25 3.61
C SER A 172 -21.89 0.02 2.74
N GLU A 173 -21.37 0.16 1.52
CA GLU A 173 -21.17 -0.94 0.57
C GLU A 173 -19.82 -0.78 -0.15
N SER A 174 -19.02 -1.85 -0.21
CA SER A 174 -17.76 -1.90 -0.98
C SER A 174 -17.88 -2.92 -2.12
N TYR A 175 -17.38 -2.54 -3.30
CA TYR A 175 -17.22 -3.42 -4.45
C TYR A 175 -15.74 -3.46 -4.83
N PRO A 176 -14.99 -4.49 -4.39
CA PRO A 176 -13.60 -4.69 -4.73
C PRO A 176 -13.42 -5.29 -6.12
N GLU A 177 -12.17 -5.35 -6.59
CA GLU A 177 -11.75 -6.03 -7.83
C GLU A 177 -12.54 -5.61 -9.09
N CYS A 178 -13.10 -4.40 -9.07
CA CYS A 178 -13.92 -3.88 -10.16
C CYS A 178 -13.04 -3.39 -11.32
N LEU A 179 -13.28 -3.94 -12.51
CA LEU A 179 -12.78 -3.36 -13.75
C LEU A 179 -13.56 -2.07 -14.08
N PRO A 180 -13.04 -1.21 -14.97
CA PRO A 180 -13.73 0.01 -15.38
C PRO A 180 -15.18 -0.24 -15.88
N GLU A 181 -15.40 -1.37 -16.53
CA GLU A 181 -16.71 -1.79 -17.06
C GLU A 181 -17.69 -2.15 -15.94
N ASP A 182 -17.21 -2.85 -14.89
CA ASP A 182 -18.02 -3.24 -13.72
C ASP A 182 -18.51 -2.01 -12.97
N LYS A 183 -17.65 -0.99 -12.82
CA LYS A 183 -18.02 0.28 -12.18
C LYS A 183 -19.23 0.92 -12.86
N ILE A 184 -19.27 0.89 -14.21
CA ILE A 184 -20.39 1.45 -14.98
C ILE A 184 -21.66 0.62 -14.77
N GLN A 185 -21.57 -0.70 -14.70
CA GLN A 185 -22.73 -1.55 -14.48
C GLN A 185 -23.33 -1.36 -13.08
N ILE A 186 -22.50 -1.25 -12.05
CA ILE A 186 -22.94 -1.04 -10.66
C ILE A 186 -23.68 0.31 -10.53
N LEU A 187 -23.20 1.36 -11.21
CA LEU A 187 -23.83 2.69 -11.17
C LEU A 187 -25.17 2.80 -11.93
N LYS A 188 -25.48 1.84 -12.81
CA LYS A 188 -26.73 1.82 -13.58
C LYS A 188 -27.91 1.21 -12.81
N ASN A 189 -27.64 0.50 -11.71
CA ASN A 189 -28.61 -0.17 -10.86
C ASN A 189 -28.93 0.66 -9.60
#